data_AF-A0A2U1PQ68-F1
#
_entry.id   AF-A0A2U1PQ68-F1
#
_cell.length_a   1.000
_cell.length_b   1.000
_cell.length_c   1.000
_cell.angle_alpha   90.00
_cell.angle_beta   90.00
_cell.angle_gamma   90.00
#
_symmetry.space_group_name_H-M   'P 1'
#
loop_
_entity.id
_entity.type
_entity.pdbx_description
1 polymer ?
#
loop_
_entity_poly.entity_id
_entity_poly.type
_entity_poly.pdbx_seq_one_letter_code
_entity_poly.pdbx_strand_id
1 'polypeptide(L)'
;MDTGHTGQSMISSHNVTNNINAPQPPKGLCLEKLGNSSYIHMVAHPDGSNRVFVCNQKGKIWLAVVPDVGSSQSLMIDESDPFLDLSDQVQFGPETGLMSMAFHPNFTMNGRFFVAFNCDKFQQPGCEGRCSCNTDVGCDPSKVESLQESYPCQFHIAIAEFTANGTTSSSKLSWKGHANSVEVRRIFTMGLPFEAYHVCHIIFGPADGYLYFMTGEASNVNDPYNFAQKKKSLLGKILRLDVDNIPSAKDISRLGLWGNYSIPKDNPFATDIDYEPEIWALGFSNPWRCSFDSEKPSRFICGDIGKDQYEEINLIKKGGNYGWRVYEGPYTTHPSYAPGGCSQD
;
A
#
# COMPACT_ATOMS: atom_id res chain seq x y z
N MET A 1 -14.16 63.20 -15.82
CA MET A 1 -14.60 62.58 -14.56
C MET A 1 -14.87 61.12 -14.84
N ASP A 2 -14.49 60.32 -13.87
CA ASP A 2 -14.09 58.92 -13.93
C ASP A 2 -15.26 57.91 -13.85
N THR A 3 -14.90 56.63 -14.03
CA THR A 3 -15.59 55.37 -13.70
C THR A 3 -16.64 54.83 -14.67
N GLY A 4 -16.65 53.57 -15.10
CA GLY A 4 -15.73 52.46 -14.88
C GLY A 4 -16.25 51.21 -15.61
N HIS A 5 -15.39 50.50 -16.33
CA HIS A 5 -15.70 49.23 -17.01
C HIS A 5 -14.56 48.23 -16.82
N THR A 6 -14.92 47.13 -16.14
CA THR A 6 -14.46 45.74 -16.30
C THR A 6 -13.09 45.52 -16.98
N GLY A 7 -12.07 45.31 -16.16
CA GLY A 7 -10.80 44.73 -16.58
C GLY A 7 -10.95 43.23 -16.86
N GLN A 8 -10.80 42.85 -18.13
CA GLN A 8 -10.35 41.53 -18.54
C GLN A 8 -8.96 41.28 -17.92
N SER A 9 -8.80 40.23 -17.13
CA SER A 9 -7.46 39.68 -16.86
C SER A 9 -7.23 38.53 -17.82
N MET A 10 -6.44 38.79 -18.84
CA MET A 10 -5.87 37.79 -19.74
C MET A 10 -5.14 36.74 -18.92
N ILE A 11 -5.49 35.47 -19.13
CA ILE A 11 -4.63 34.33 -18.79
C ILE A 11 -3.39 34.48 -19.67
N SER A 12 -2.26 34.85 -19.07
CA SER A 12 -0.97 34.74 -19.72
C SER A 12 -0.71 33.27 -19.99
N SER A 13 -0.84 32.86 -21.25
CA SER A 13 -0.30 31.61 -21.74
C SER A 13 1.23 31.69 -21.63
N HIS A 14 1.77 31.17 -20.53
CA HIS A 14 3.18 30.80 -20.51
C HIS A 14 3.36 29.65 -21.49
N ASN A 15 3.79 30.00 -22.70
CA ASN A 15 4.40 29.10 -23.65
C ASN A 15 5.44 28.26 -22.90
N VAL A 16 5.13 26.98 -22.70
CA VAL A 16 6.13 25.97 -22.34
C VAL A 16 7.06 25.88 -23.54
N THR A 17 8.13 26.66 -23.51
CA THR A 17 9.25 26.46 -24.42
C THR A 17 9.76 25.05 -24.19
N ASN A 18 9.61 24.18 -25.20
CA ASN A 18 10.30 22.91 -25.30
C ASN A 18 11.81 23.17 -25.27
N ASN A 19 12.37 23.27 -24.08
CA ASN A 19 13.80 23.34 -23.85
C ASN A 19 14.32 21.92 -24.02
N ILE A 20 14.93 21.63 -25.18
CA ILE A 20 15.52 20.33 -25.55
C ILE A 20 16.84 20.09 -24.77
N ASN A 21 17.19 20.95 -23.81
CA ASN A 21 18.35 20.75 -22.96
C ASN A 21 18.03 19.68 -21.91
N ALA A 22 18.83 18.62 -21.88
CA ALA A 22 18.76 17.60 -20.83
C ALA A 22 18.77 18.30 -19.45
N PRO A 23 17.85 17.95 -18.55
CA PRO A 23 17.77 18.60 -17.24
C PRO A 23 19.13 18.48 -16.54
N GLN A 24 19.77 19.63 -16.28
CA GLN A 24 20.98 19.69 -15.46
C GLN A 24 20.56 19.38 -14.03
N PRO A 25 21.02 18.28 -13.42
CA PRO A 25 20.63 17.95 -12.06
C PRO A 25 21.10 19.05 -11.09
N PRO A 26 20.36 19.30 -9.99
CA PRO A 26 20.78 20.28 -8.99
C PRO A 26 22.19 19.98 -8.48
N LYS A 27 22.97 21.04 -8.20
CA LYS A 27 24.35 20.90 -7.71
C LYS A 27 24.40 19.97 -6.50
N GLY A 28 25.19 18.91 -6.58
CA GLY A 28 25.34 17.90 -5.51
C GLY A 28 24.52 16.62 -5.70
N LEU A 29 23.71 16.51 -6.76
CA LEU A 29 23.00 15.30 -7.14
C LEU A 29 23.46 14.81 -8.52
N CYS A 30 23.81 13.52 -8.59
CA CYS A 30 24.08 12.83 -9.83
C CYS A 30 22.96 11.81 -10.05
N LEU A 31 22.21 11.94 -11.15
CA LEU A 31 21.19 10.98 -11.54
C LEU A 31 21.73 10.12 -12.69
N GLU A 32 21.81 8.81 -12.46
CA GLU A 32 22.18 7.83 -13.49
C GLU A 32 20.92 7.07 -13.92
N LYS A 33 20.60 7.11 -15.21
CA LYS A 33 19.46 6.40 -15.75
C LYS A 33 19.81 4.93 -15.92
N LEU A 34 19.13 4.06 -15.18
CA LEU A 34 19.39 2.62 -15.21
C LEU A 34 18.50 1.85 -16.22
N GLY A 35 17.44 2.44 -16.76
CA GLY A 35 16.55 1.74 -17.71
C GLY A 35 15.40 2.61 -18.23
N ASN A 36 14.59 2.05 -19.12
CA ASN A 36 13.40 2.70 -19.71
C ASN A 36 12.06 2.12 -19.24
N SER A 37 12.07 0.98 -18.56
CA SER A 37 10.85 0.33 -18.07
C SER A 37 10.30 1.04 -16.82
N SER A 38 9.01 0.87 -16.57
CA SER A 38 8.31 1.47 -15.42
C SER A 38 8.08 0.42 -14.33
N TYR A 39 8.70 0.64 -13.18
CA TYR A 39 8.54 -0.18 -11.97
C TYR A 39 8.02 0.71 -10.85
N ILE A 40 7.12 0.14 -10.04
CA ILE A 40 6.43 0.88 -8.99
C ILE A 40 7.04 0.65 -7.60
N HIS A 41 7.81 -0.43 -7.44
CA HIS A 41 8.45 -0.77 -6.18
C HIS A 41 9.77 -1.51 -6.43
N MET A 42 10.70 -1.33 -5.48
CA MET A 42 12.01 -1.95 -5.49
C MET A 42 12.37 -2.35 -4.06
N VAL A 43 12.88 -3.57 -3.88
CA VAL A 43 13.33 -4.09 -2.58
C VAL A 43 14.72 -4.71 -2.74
N ALA A 44 15.64 -4.38 -1.85
CA ALA A 44 16.96 -4.99 -1.82
C ALA A 44 16.88 -6.49 -1.50
N HIS A 45 17.75 -7.29 -2.11
CA HIS A 45 17.87 -8.69 -1.77
C HIS A 45 18.38 -8.82 -0.31
N PRO A 46 17.76 -9.66 0.55
CA PRO A 46 18.12 -9.74 1.97
C PRO A 46 19.50 -10.34 2.29
N ASP A 47 20.32 -10.66 1.28
CA ASP A 47 21.63 -11.29 1.45
C ASP A 47 22.78 -10.27 1.45
N GLY A 48 22.47 -8.98 1.37
CA GLY A 48 23.46 -7.90 1.33
C GLY A 48 24.20 -7.77 -0.01
N SER A 49 23.76 -8.47 -1.06
CA SER A 49 24.29 -8.28 -2.41
C SER A 49 23.72 -7.02 -3.07
N ASN A 50 24.30 -6.62 -4.20
CA ASN A 50 23.79 -5.54 -5.06
C ASN A 50 22.55 -5.96 -5.88
N ARG A 51 21.81 -6.98 -5.45
CA ARG A 51 20.61 -7.44 -6.15
C ARG A 51 19.36 -6.77 -5.61
N VAL A 52 18.42 -6.51 -6.49
CA VAL A 52 17.12 -5.91 -6.17
C VAL A 52 16.00 -6.67 -6.85
N PHE A 53 14.86 -6.72 -6.18
CA PHE A 53 13.61 -7.15 -6.77
C PHE A 53 12.85 -5.91 -7.20
N VAL A 54 12.41 -5.88 -8.45
CA VAL A 54 11.61 -4.80 -9.03
C VAL A 54 10.29 -5.35 -9.50
N CYS A 55 9.20 -4.63 -9.25
CA CYS A 55 7.88 -5.07 -9.68
C CYS A 55 7.15 -4.01 -10.49
N ASN A 56 6.26 -4.49 -11.35
CA ASN A 56 5.33 -3.64 -12.09
C ASN A 56 3.90 -3.85 -11.60
N GLN A 57 3.03 -2.90 -11.97
CA GLN A 57 1.62 -2.92 -11.60
C GLN A 57 0.85 -4.11 -12.22
N LYS A 58 1.35 -4.68 -13.33
CA LYS A 58 0.76 -5.84 -14.02
C LYS A 58 1.00 -7.20 -13.33
N GLY A 59 1.64 -7.22 -12.16
CA GLY A 59 1.76 -8.44 -11.37
C GLY A 59 3.06 -9.22 -11.55
N LYS A 60 4.09 -8.64 -12.17
CA LYS A 60 5.38 -9.31 -12.36
C LYS A 60 6.45 -8.74 -11.45
N ILE A 61 7.30 -9.63 -10.93
CA ILE A 61 8.47 -9.31 -10.12
C ILE A 61 9.69 -9.89 -10.82
N TRP A 62 10.75 -9.11 -10.98
CA TRP A 62 12.03 -9.55 -11.53
C TRP A 62 13.15 -9.35 -10.53
N LEU A 63 14.15 -10.22 -10.61
CA LEU A 63 15.42 -10.02 -9.94
C LEU A 63 16.40 -9.35 -10.89
N ALA A 64 17.07 -8.29 -10.42
CA ALA A 64 18.08 -7.57 -11.17
C ALA A 64 19.32 -7.33 -10.32
N VAL A 65 20.46 -7.10 -10.98
CA VAL A 65 21.70 -6.65 -10.33
C VAL A 65 21.85 -5.16 -10.59
N VAL A 66 21.93 -4.36 -9.52
CA VAL A 66 22.23 -2.93 -9.63
C VAL A 66 23.70 -2.79 -10.03
N PRO A 67 24.00 -2.11 -11.15
CA PRO A 67 25.38 -1.91 -11.59
C PRO A 67 26.13 -0.95 -10.65
N ASP A 68 27.46 -1.00 -10.69
CA ASP A 68 28.29 -0.10 -9.90
C ASP A 68 28.04 1.36 -10.31
N VAL A 69 28.04 2.25 -9.32
CA VAL A 69 27.79 3.69 -9.52
C VAL A 69 28.81 4.27 -10.50
N GLY A 70 28.33 4.93 -11.55
CA GLY A 70 29.18 5.56 -12.57
C GLY A 70 29.74 4.59 -13.62
N SER A 71 29.33 3.31 -13.59
CA SER A 71 29.72 2.33 -14.61
C SER A 71 29.08 2.59 -15.98
N SER A 72 28.07 3.46 -16.07
CA SER A 72 27.27 3.69 -17.29
C SER A 72 26.53 2.44 -17.78
N GLN A 73 26.44 1.40 -16.95
CA GLN A 73 25.69 0.19 -17.26
C GLN A 73 24.22 0.37 -16.89
N SER A 74 23.34 -0.25 -17.67
CA SER A 74 21.90 -0.29 -17.38
C SER A 74 21.58 -1.41 -16.39
N LEU A 75 20.50 -1.24 -15.63
CA LEU A 75 19.84 -2.30 -14.87
C LEU A 75 19.28 -3.33 -15.88
N MET A 76 19.96 -4.47 -15.99
CA MET A 76 19.55 -5.54 -16.88
C MET A 76 18.43 -6.35 -16.23
N ILE A 77 17.27 -6.38 -16.87
CA ILE A 77 16.11 -7.18 -16.48
C ILE A 77 15.72 -8.04 -17.67
N ASP A 78 15.71 -9.36 -17.46
CA ASP A 78 15.15 -10.29 -18.44
C ASP A 78 13.63 -10.32 -18.26
N GLU A 79 12.90 -9.52 -19.05
CA GLU A 79 11.44 -9.46 -18.94
C GLU A 79 10.75 -10.81 -19.27
N SER A 80 11.45 -11.72 -19.95
CA SER A 80 10.96 -13.06 -20.26
C SER A 80 11.07 -14.06 -19.10
N ASP A 81 11.85 -13.73 -18.07
CA ASP A 81 12.18 -14.60 -16.93
C ASP A 81 11.84 -13.92 -15.59
N PRO A 82 10.55 -13.74 -15.26
CA PRO A 82 10.15 -13.13 -14.00
C PRO A 82 10.46 -14.05 -12.81
N PHE A 83 10.96 -13.47 -11.71
CA PHE A 83 11.08 -14.15 -10.43
C PHE A 83 9.72 -14.66 -9.94
N LEU A 84 8.66 -13.86 -10.12
CA LEU A 84 7.28 -14.24 -9.81
C LEU A 84 6.34 -13.60 -10.85
N ASP A 85 5.43 -14.39 -11.39
CA ASP A 85 4.37 -13.93 -12.29
C ASP A 85 2.98 -14.17 -11.68
N LEU A 86 2.32 -13.08 -11.32
CA LEU A 86 0.94 -13.05 -10.81
C LEU A 86 0.00 -12.37 -11.81
N SER A 87 0.37 -12.20 -13.08
CA SER A 87 -0.44 -11.44 -14.04
C SER A 87 -1.86 -11.97 -14.21
N ASP A 88 -2.07 -13.27 -13.98
CA ASP A 88 -3.40 -13.88 -14.05
C ASP A 88 -4.23 -13.58 -12.80
N GLN A 89 -3.59 -13.36 -11.64
CA GLN A 89 -4.25 -13.17 -10.34
C GLN A 89 -4.51 -11.69 -10.03
N VAL A 90 -3.69 -10.81 -10.60
CA VAL A 90 -3.68 -9.37 -10.31
C VAL A 90 -4.69 -8.64 -11.19
N GLN A 91 -5.56 -7.86 -10.55
CA GLN A 91 -6.36 -6.85 -11.23
C GLN A 91 -5.46 -5.65 -11.56
N PHE A 92 -5.25 -5.39 -12.85
CA PHE A 92 -4.50 -4.24 -13.34
C PHE A 92 -5.45 -3.10 -13.77
N GLY A 93 -5.20 -1.90 -13.27
CA GLY A 93 -5.94 -0.70 -13.60
C GLY A 93 -5.17 0.57 -13.21
N PRO A 94 -5.80 1.75 -13.22
CA PRO A 94 -5.11 3.01 -12.92
C PRO A 94 -4.45 3.02 -11.53
N GLU A 95 -5.17 2.58 -10.50
CA GLU A 95 -4.68 2.51 -9.10
C GLU A 95 -4.66 1.08 -8.54
N THR A 96 -5.00 0.09 -9.37
CA THR A 96 -5.01 -1.32 -9.00
C THR A 96 -3.86 -2.07 -9.66
N GLY A 97 -3.29 -3.02 -8.94
CA GLY A 97 -2.21 -3.86 -9.44
C GLY A 97 -1.52 -4.63 -8.34
N LEU A 98 -0.37 -5.22 -8.65
CA LEU A 98 0.63 -5.52 -7.63
C LEU A 98 1.19 -4.19 -7.17
N MET A 99 1.28 -3.95 -5.86
CA MET A 99 1.63 -2.64 -5.31
C MET A 99 2.91 -2.69 -4.45
N SER A 100 3.11 -3.78 -3.72
CA SER A 100 4.24 -3.90 -2.81
C SER A 100 4.66 -5.35 -2.59
N MET A 101 5.90 -5.53 -2.16
CA MET A 101 6.42 -6.79 -1.67
C MET A 101 7.31 -6.55 -0.47
N ALA A 102 7.37 -7.52 0.43
CA ALA A 102 8.28 -7.50 1.57
C ALA A 102 8.85 -8.90 1.85
N PHE A 103 10.15 -8.97 2.12
CA PHE A 103 10.79 -10.19 2.59
C PHE A 103 10.55 -10.37 4.09
N HIS A 104 10.25 -11.60 4.51
CA HIS A 104 10.24 -11.94 5.92
C HIS A 104 11.61 -11.61 6.55
N PRO A 105 11.69 -11.13 7.81
CA PRO A 105 12.98 -10.81 8.45
C PRO A 105 13.98 -11.99 8.44
N ASN A 106 13.46 -13.21 8.53
CA ASN A 106 14.20 -14.48 8.43
C ASN A 106 14.24 -15.10 7.01
N PHE A 107 14.08 -14.32 5.94
CA PHE A 107 14.01 -14.82 4.55
C PHE A 107 15.18 -15.73 4.16
N THR A 108 16.41 -15.41 4.57
CA THR A 108 17.60 -16.22 4.28
C THR A 108 17.59 -17.59 4.95
N MET A 109 16.66 -17.83 5.88
CA MET A 109 16.46 -19.12 6.56
C MET A 109 15.18 -19.81 6.10
N ASN A 110 14.08 -19.08 5.91
CA ASN A 110 12.76 -19.65 5.65
C ASN A 110 12.25 -19.48 4.20
N GLY A 111 12.86 -18.60 3.41
CA GLY A 111 12.45 -18.31 2.04
C GLY A 111 11.10 -17.59 1.90
N ARG A 112 10.50 -17.11 2.99
CA ARG A 112 9.16 -16.49 3.00
C ARG A 112 9.19 -15.04 2.54
N PHE A 113 8.31 -14.70 1.62
CA PHE A 113 8.09 -13.33 1.20
C PHE A 113 6.61 -13.08 0.95
N PHE A 114 6.22 -11.82 0.98
CA PHE A 114 4.83 -11.40 0.93
C PHE A 114 4.63 -10.41 -0.21
N VAL A 115 3.48 -10.50 -0.88
CA VAL A 115 3.11 -9.60 -1.96
C VAL A 115 1.74 -9.03 -1.65
N ALA A 116 1.61 -7.71 -1.76
CA ALA A 116 0.36 -6.98 -1.65
C ALA A 116 -0.11 -6.54 -3.03
N PHE A 117 -1.32 -6.92 -3.40
CA PHE A 117 -1.89 -6.69 -4.73
C PHE A 117 -3.40 -6.54 -4.69
N ASN A 118 -3.96 -6.02 -5.78
CA ASN A 118 -5.39 -6.00 -6.01
C ASN A 118 -5.83 -7.17 -6.88
N CYS A 119 -7.03 -7.69 -6.63
CA CYS A 119 -7.64 -8.75 -7.42
C CYS A 119 -9.15 -8.49 -7.62
N ASP A 120 -9.73 -9.13 -8.64
CA ASP A 120 -11.17 -9.07 -8.95
C ASP A 120 -11.85 -10.39 -8.57
N LYS A 121 -12.85 -10.33 -7.67
CA LYS A 121 -13.59 -11.51 -7.23
C LYS A 121 -14.35 -12.24 -8.34
N PHE A 122 -14.71 -11.54 -9.42
CA PHE A 122 -15.44 -12.13 -10.54
C PHE A 122 -14.52 -12.80 -11.55
N GLN A 123 -13.24 -12.43 -11.57
CA GLN A 123 -12.23 -13.07 -12.43
C GLN A 123 -11.46 -14.16 -11.69
N GLN A 124 -11.24 -13.96 -10.39
CA GLN A 124 -10.45 -14.83 -9.54
C GLN A 124 -11.30 -15.35 -8.37
N PRO A 125 -11.75 -16.62 -8.40
CA PRO A 125 -12.53 -17.21 -7.31
C PRO A 125 -11.82 -17.17 -5.95
N GLY A 126 -10.48 -17.13 -5.93
CA GLY A 126 -9.68 -16.97 -4.71
C GLY A 126 -9.60 -15.52 -4.19
N CYS A 127 -10.21 -14.55 -4.88
CA CYS A 127 -10.24 -13.15 -4.50
C CYS A 127 -11.54 -12.81 -3.76
N GLU A 128 -11.78 -13.46 -2.62
CA GLU A 128 -12.96 -13.23 -1.79
C GLU A 128 -12.54 -12.81 -0.38
N GLY A 129 -13.23 -11.80 0.16
CA GLY A 129 -13.03 -11.33 1.51
C GLY A 129 -14.20 -10.50 2.02
N ARG A 130 -14.15 -10.15 3.31
CA ARG A 130 -15.13 -9.23 3.91
C ARG A 130 -15.04 -7.88 3.19
N CYS A 131 -16.19 -7.28 2.90
CA CYS A 131 -16.27 -5.93 2.34
C CYS A 131 -15.98 -4.90 3.43
N SER A 132 -15.10 -3.93 3.17
CA SER A 132 -14.80 -2.86 4.14
C SER A 132 -15.93 -1.84 4.29
N CYS A 133 -16.80 -1.70 3.29
CA CYS A 133 -18.09 -1.02 3.44
C CYS A 133 -19.14 -2.01 3.95
N ASN A 134 -19.44 -1.95 5.24
CA ASN A 134 -20.42 -2.81 5.88
C ASN A 134 -21.15 -2.09 7.03
N THR A 135 -22.13 -2.76 7.62
CA THR A 135 -22.98 -2.21 8.68
C THR A 135 -22.21 -1.80 9.93
N ASP A 136 -21.11 -2.47 10.26
CA ASP A 136 -20.29 -2.17 11.46
C ASP A 136 -19.63 -0.80 11.35
N VAL A 137 -19.43 -0.34 10.11
CA VAL A 137 -18.92 0.99 9.79
C VAL A 137 -20.00 1.88 9.20
N GLY A 138 -21.30 1.57 9.36
CA GLY A 138 -22.40 2.39 8.87
C GLY A 138 -22.35 2.66 7.35
N CYS A 139 -21.88 1.69 6.58
CA CYS A 139 -21.80 1.76 5.13
C CYS A 139 -22.59 0.61 4.51
N ASP A 140 -23.46 0.94 3.56
CA ASP A 140 -24.28 -0.02 2.83
C ASP A 140 -23.74 -0.09 1.39
N PRO A 141 -23.10 -1.19 0.97
CA PRO A 141 -22.47 -1.28 -0.34
C PRO A 141 -23.48 -1.14 -1.48
N SER A 142 -24.77 -1.42 -1.26
CA SER A 142 -25.82 -1.23 -2.29
C SER A 142 -26.17 0.25 -2.53
N LYS A 143 -25.77 1.14 -1.62
CA LYS A 143 -26.02 2.59 -1.67
C LYS A 143 -24.76 3.39 -2.03
N VAL A 144 -23.64 2.71 -2.23
CA VAL A 144 -22.43 3.35 -2.74
C VAL A 144 -22.62 3.58 -4.23
N GLU A 145 -22.78 4.84 -4.63
CA GLU A 145 -22.83 5.20 -6.05
C GLU A 145 -21.48 4.88 -6.71
N SER A 146 -21.48 3.98 -7.68
CA SER A 146 -20.30 3.68 -8.46
C SER A 146 -20.10 4.79 -9.50
N LEU A 147 -18.96 5.48 -9.43
CA LEU A 147 -18.59 6.49 -10.44
C LEU A 147 -18.09 5.86 -11.75
N GLN A 148 -17.88 4.54 -11.76
CA GLN A 148 -17.41 3.73 -12.88
C GLN A 148 -18.25 2.44 -12.94
N GLU A 149 -18.15 1.68 -14.04
CA GLU A 149 -18.86 0.39 -14.25
C GLU A 149 -18.45 -0.73 -13.28
N SER A 150 -17.93 -0.41 -12.09
CA SER A 150 -17.52 -1.33 -11.06
C SER A 150 -18.53 -1.42 -9.92
N TYR A 151 -18.65 -2.61 -9.35
CA TYR A 151 -19.53 -2.84 -8.22
C TYR A 151 -18.76 -2.63 -6.90
N PRO A 152 -19.38 -1.98 -5.88
CA PRO A 152 -18.79 -1.89 -4.55
C PRO A 152 -18.35 -3.27 -4.05
N CYS A 153 -17.10 -3.36 -3.58
CA CYS A 153 -16.46 -4.60 -3.12
C CYS A 153 -16.38 -5.71 -4.19
N GLN A 154 -16.25 -5.34 -5.46
CA GLN A 154 -15.75 -6.23 -6.52
C GLN A 154 -14.25 -6.47 -6.36
N PHE A 155 -13.48 -5.38 -6.30
CA PHE A 155 -12.04 -5.45 -6.15
C PHE A 155 -11.65 -5.56 -4.67
N HIS A 156 -10.56 -6.29 -4.43
CA HIS A 156 -10.04 -6.50 -3.08
C HIS A 156 -8.58 -6.08 -3.01
N ILE A 157 -8.14 -5.70 -1.80
CA ILE A 157 -6.73 -5.79 -1.44
C ILE A 157 -6.47 -7.19 -0.93
N ALA A 158 -5.40 -7.82 -1.43
CA ALA A 158 -4.90 -9.10 -0.95
C ALA A 158 -3.44 -8.97 -0.51
N ILE A 159 -3.09 -9.63 0.58
CA ILE A 159 -1.70 -9.91 0.96
C ILE A 159 -1.54 -11.42 0.98
N ALA A 160 -0.64 -11.94 0.17
CA ALA A 160 -0.34 -13.37 0.11
C ALA A 160 1.11 -13.66 0.46
N GLU A 161 1.31 -14.79 1.12
CA GLU A 161 2.61 -15.38 1.42
C GLU A 161 3.03 -16.32 0.28
N PHE A 162 4.28 -16.20 -0.14
CA PHE A 162 4.95 -17.06 -1.11
C PHE A 162 6.27 -17.59 -0.54
N THR A 163 6.82 -18.61 -1.20
CA THR A 163 8.13 -19.17 -0.85
C THR A 163 9.07 -19.18 -2.04
N ALA A 164 10.31 -18.74 -1.82
CA ALA A 164 11.40 -18.83 -2.79
C ALA A 164 12.07 -20.22 -2.80
N ASN A 165 11.69 -21.12 -1.87
CA ASN A 165 12.22 -22.47 -1.78
C ASN A 165 11.39 -23.44 -2.63
N GLY A 166 12.03 -24.06 -3.64
CA GLY A 166 11.51 -25.29 -4.22
C GLY A 166 11.70 -26.44 -3.23
N THR A 167 10.67 -26.79 -2.46
CA THR A 167 10.39 -28.06 -1.74
C THR A 167 11.52 -28.93 -1.13
N THR A 168 12.78 -28.51 -0.96
CA THR A 168 13.82 -29.36 -0.35
C THR A 168 14.47 -28.73 0.87
N SER A 169 14.13 -29.33 2.01
CA SER A 169 14.77 -29.18 3.31
C SER A 169 16.19 -29.76 3.28
N SER A 170 17.21 -28.93 3.13
CA SER A 170 18.54 -29.11 3.76
C SER A 170 19.56 -28.08 3.26
N SER A 171 20.15 -27.34 4.22
CA SER A 171 21.47 -26.68 4.18
C SER A 171 21.79 -25.76 2.98
N LYS A 172 21.70 -24.45 3.22
CA LYS A 172 21.89 -23.31 2.29
C LYS A 172 20.83 -23.27 1.18
N LEU A 173 19.90 -22.31 1.31
CA LEU A 173 18.98 -21.93 0.24
C LEU A 173 19.75 -21.70 -1.07
N SER A 174 19.74 -22.68 -1.98
CA SER A 174 20.12 -22.47 -3.38
C SER A 174 18.86 -22.10 -4.15
N TRP A 175 18.41 -20.85 -4.00
CA TRP A 175 17.27 -20.31 -4.73
C TRP A 175 17.64 -20.23 -6.23
N LYS A 176 16.78 -20.73 -7.12
CA LYS A 176 17.04 -20.88 -8.56
C LYS A 176 16.60 -19.68 -9.41
N GLY A 177 16.58 -18.46 -8.86
CA GLY A 177 16.08 -17.32 -9.63
C GLY A 177 14.57 -17.12 -9.63
N HIS A 178 13.78 -18.07 -9.09
CA HIS A 178 12.34 -18.17 -9.33
C HIS A 178 11.55 -18.59 -8.10
N ALA A 179 10.33 -18.08 -7.98
CA ALA A 179 9.31 -18.49 -7.01
C ALA A 179 8.06 -19.04 -7.73
N ASN A 180 7.35 -19.96 -7.07
CA ASN A 180 6.07 -20.48 -7.56
C ASN A 180 4.97 -19.43 -7.36
N SER A 181 4.10 -19.24 -8.35
CA SER A 181 2.93 -18.36 -8.29
C SER A 181 1.76 -18.91 -7.48
N VAL A 182 1.85 -20.15 -6.99
CA VAL A 182 0.91 -20.72 -6.02
C VAL A 182 1.16 -20.08 -4.65
N GLU A 183 0.14 -19.37 -4.15
CA GLU A 183 0.14 -18.83 -2.79
C GLU A 183 0.37 -19.95 -1.77
N VAL A 184 1.31 -19.74 -0.84
CA VAL A 184 1.43 -20.59 0.34
C VAL A 184 0.22 -20.36 1.25
N ARG A 185 -0.18 -19.08 1.38
CA ARG A 185 -1.25 -18.66 2.26
C ARG A 185 -1.74 -17.26 1.93
N ARG A 186 -3.06 -17.06 1.99
CA ARG A 186 -3.66 -15.73 2.02
C ARG A 186 -3.56 -15.13 3.42
N ILE A 187 -2.74 -14.10 3.61
CA ILE A 187 -2.57 -13.43 4.90
C ILE A 187 -3.73 -12.48 5.17
N PHE A 188 -4.14 -11.68 4.19
CA PHE A 188 -5.19 -10.67 4.39
C PHE A 188 -6.01 -10.54 3.12
N THR A 189 -7.33 -10.34 3.24
CA THR A 189 -8.17 -9.94 2.10
C THR A 189 -9.30 -9.02 2.55
N MET A 190 -9.45 -7.88 1.87
CA MET A 190 -10.48 -6.88 2.17
C MET A 190 -11.06 -6.30 0.89
N GLY A 191 -12.39 -6.36 0.75
CA GLY A 191 -13.11 -5.78 -0.38
C GLY A 191 -13.16 -4.26 -0.29
N LEU A 192 -12.97 -3.59 -1.42
CA LEU A 192 -12.89 -2.13 -1.52
C LEU A 192 -14.21 -1.52 -1.99
N PRO A 193 -14.75 -0.50 -1.29
CA PRO A 193 -15.94 0.21 -1.75
C PRO A 193 -15.70 1.05 -3.00
N PHE A 194 -14.47 1.55 -3.17
CA PHE A 194 -14.03 2.34 -4.31
C PHE A 194 -12.61 1.91 -4.73
N GLU A 195 -12.24 2.18 -5.98
CA GLU A 195 -10.99 1.71 -6.61
C GLU A 195 -9.79 2.65 -6.50
N ALA A 196 -9.95 3.79 -5.83
CA ALA A 196 -8.91 4.81 -5.72
C ALA A 196 -8.55 5.08 -4.27
N TYR A 197 -7.33 5.59 -4.03
CA TYR A 197 -6.82 5.97 -2.71
C TYR A 197 -6.86 4.80 -1.70
N HIS A 198 -6.64 3.57 -2.13
CA HIS A 198 -6.72 2.39 -1.25
C HIS A 198 -5.37 1.87 -0.74
N VAL A 199 -4.22 2.34 -1.29
CA VAL A 199 -2.81 1.98 -1.00
C VAL A 199 -2.54 0.58 -0.43
N CYS A 200 -1.57 -0.13 -1.02
CA CYS A 200 -1.21 -1.48 -0.57
C CYS A 200 0.29 -1.62 -0.25
N HIS A 201 0.87 -0.71 0.55
CA HIS A 201 2.29 -0.82 0.94
C HIS A 201 2.46 -1.71 2.17
N ILE A 202 3.39 -2.67 2.09
CA ILE A 202 3.73 -3.58 3.18
C ILE A 202 5.22 -3.49 3.51
N ILE A 203 5.56 -3.56 4.81
CA ILE A 203 6.93 -3.52 5.29
C ILE A 203 7.04 -4.24 6.64
N PHE A 204 8.16 -4.91 6.91
CA PHE A 204 8.41 -5.48 8.23
C PHE A 204 9.04 -4.45 9.16
N GLY A 205 8.55 -4.39 10.40
CA GLY A 205 9.18 -3.62 11.46
C GLY A 205 10.55 -4.23 11.81
N PRO A 206 11.66 -3.50 11.65
CA PRO A 206 12.99 -4.07 11.89
C PRO A 206 13.26 -4.36 13.37
N ALA A 207 12.55 -3.67 14.28
CA ALA A 207 12.71 -3.85 15.72
C ALA A 207 11.87 -5.00 16.30
N ASP A 208 10.70 -5.29 15.72
CA ASP A 208 9.71 -6.21 16.28
C ASP A 208 9.35 -7.39 15.37
N GLY A 209 9.73 -7.33 14.08
CA GLY A 209 9.52 -8.41 13.12
C GLY A 209 8.07 -8.57 12.64
N TYR A 210 7.17 -7.65 12.98
CA TYR A 210 5.77 -7.71 12.54
C TYR A 210 5.56 -7.09 11.16
N LEU A 211 4.52 -7.55 10.46
CA LEU A 211 4.14 -7.00 9.16
C LEU A 211 3.29 -5.74 9.38
N TYR A 212 3.79 -4.60 8.92
CA TYR A 212 3.04 -3.35 8.82
C TYR A 212 2.41 -3.24 7.45
N PHE A 213 1.15 -2.82 7.42
CA PHE A 213 0.35 -2.69 6.21
C PHE A 213 -0.39 -1.36 6.20
N MET A 214 -0.09 -0.53 5.21
CA MET A 214 -0.69 0.78 5.01
C MET A 214 -1.93 0.63 4.13
N THR A 215 -3.05 1.20 4.56
CA THR A 215 -4.31 1.26 3.81
C THR A 215 -4.75 2.71 3.65
N GLY A 216 -5.14 3.08 2.44
CA GLY A 216 -5.77 4.38 2.19
C GLY A 216 -7.27 4.37 2.49
N GLU A 217 -7.91 5.54 2.37
CA GLU A 217 -9.33 5.74 2.64
C GLU A 217 -10.28 5.02 1.67
N ALA A 218 -9.76 4.58 0.53
CA ALA A 218 -10.50 3.98 -0.59
C ALA A 218 -11.70 4.82 -1.01
N SER A 219 -11.52 6.08 -1.44
CA SER A 219 -12.62 6.96 -1.85
C SER A 219 -12.23 8.00 -2.90
N ASN A 220 -13.19 8.45 -3.70
CA ASN A 220 -12.98 9.48 -4.73
C ASN A 220 -13.35 10.90 -4.26
N VAL A 221 -14.05 11.05 -3.13
CA VAL A 221 -14.76 12.29 -2.77
C VAL A 221 -14.53 12.75 -1.32
N ASN A 222 -13.31 12.55 -0.80
CA ASN A 222 -12.87 13.03 0.52
C ASN A 222 -13.50 12.23 1.67
N ASP A 223 -13.24 10.93 1.67
CA ASP A 223 -13.77 9.90 2.57
C ASP A 223 -15.21 10.17 3.04
N PRO A 224 -16.21 10.02 2.15
CA PRO A 224 -17.59 10.40 2.44
C PRO A 224 -18.16 9.64 3.65
N TYR A 225 -17.66 8.44 3.90
CA TYR A 225 -18.08 7.59 5.02
C TYR A 225 -17.22 7.76 6.27
N ASN A 226 -16.24 8.66 6.29
CA ASN A 226 -15.35 8.88 7.44
C ASN A 226 -14.62 7.61 7.90
N PHE A 227 -14.31 6.70 6.98
CA PHE A 227 -13.59 5.46 7.21
C PHE A 227 -12.26 5.68 7.94
N ALA A 228 -11.50 6.73 7.60
CA ALA A 228 -10.20 7.00 8.20
C ALA A 228 -10.29 7.23 9.72
N GLN A 229 -11.40 7.78 10.19
CA GLN A 229 -11.69 8.00 11.62
C GLN A 229 -12.52 6.87 12.26
N LYS A 230 -13.24 6.06 11.47
CA LYS A 230 -14.03 4.95 12.00
C LYS A 230 -13.14 3.88 12.61
N LYS A 231 -13.35 3.65 13.91
CA LYS A 231 -12.62 2.69 14.75
C LYS A 231 -12.80 1.24 14.29
N LYS A 232 -13.96 0.93 13.69
CA LYS A 232 -14.31 -0.37 13.12
C LYS A 232 -13.93 -0.55 11.64
N SER A 233 -13.27 0.43 11.03
CA SER A 233 -12.79 0.37 9.65
C SER A 233 -11.30 0.08 9.60
N LEU A 234 -10.87 -0.71 8.63
CA LEU A 234 -9.46 -0.93 8.30
C LEU A 234 -8.94 -0.02 7.17
N LEU A 235 -9.76 0.90 6.65
CA LEU A 235 -9.36 1.89 5.64
C LEU A 235 -8.84 3.18 6.29
N GLY A 236 -7.85 3.83 5.67
CA GLY A 236 -7.17 5.02 6.17
C GLY A 236 -6.39 4.72 7.45
N LYS A 237 -5.69 3.57 7.49
CA LYS A 237 -5.00 3.04 8.67
C LYS A 237 -3.57 2.61 8.34
N ILE A 238 -2.78 2.47 9.41
CA ILE A 238 -1.64 1.57 9.43
C ILE A 238 -2.02 0.39 10.31
N LEU A 239 -1.91 -0.81 9.77
CA LEU A 239 -2.18 -2.07 10.44
C LEU A 239 -0.86 -2.75 10.83
N ARG A 240 -0.87 -3.53 11.91
CA ARG A 240 0.30 -4.31 12.36
C ARG A 240 -0.14 -5.74 12.70
N LEU A 241 0.41 -6.71 11.97
CA LEU A 241 -0.03 -8.10 11.96
C LEU A 241 1.11 -9.06 12.35
N ASP A 242 0.78 -10.13 13.06
CA ASP A 242 1.67 -11.26 13.32
C ASP A 242 1.42 -12.37 12.30
N VAL A 243 2.39 -12.57 11.41
CA VAL A 243 2.34 -13.58 10.35
C VAL A 243 3.11 -14.87 10.68
N ASP A 244 3.65 -14.97 11.89
CA ASP A 244 4.41 -16.13 12.38
C ASP A 244 3.54 -17.02 13.27
N ASN A 245 2.67 -16.41 14.07
CA ASN A 245 1.81 -17.11 15.02
C ASN A 245 0.37 -17.19 14.51
N ILE A 246 0.15 -18.01 13.48
CA ILE A 246 -1.15 -18.10 12.82
C ILE A 246 -2.12 -19.00 13.61
N PRO A 247 -3.31 -18.49 13.99
CA PRO A 247 -4.29 -19.26 14.74
C PRO A 247 -4.95 -20.34 13.89
N SER A 248 -5.65 -21.27 14.55
CA SER A 248 -6.47 -22.26 13.85
C SER A 248 -7.60 -21.58 13.04
N ALA A 249 -8.09 -22.22 11.98
CA ALA A 249 -9.22 -21.68 11.20
C ALA A 249 -10.46 -21.38 12.07
N LYS A 250 -10.69 -22.20 13.11
CA LYS A 250 -11.75 -21.99 14.09
C LYS A 250 -11.53 -20.70 14.90
N ASP A 251 -10.29 -20.44 15.31
CA ASP A 251 -9.96 -19.23 16.06
C ASP A 251 -9.98 -17.99 15.18
N ILE A 252 -9.52 -18.08 13.93
CA ILE A 252 -9.65 -16.99 12.92
C ILE A 252 -11.12 -16.59 12.80
N SER A 253 -12.02 -17.56 12.60
CA SER A 253 -13.47 -17.31 12.49
C SER A 253 -14.05 -16.76 13.80
N ARG A 254 -13.69 -17.32 14.95
CA ARG A 254 -14.17 -16.87 16.27
C ARG A 254 -13.72 -15.44 16.59
N LEU A 255 -12.52 -15.06 16.19
CA LEU A 255 -11.95 -13.73 16.41
C LEU A 255 -12.37 -12.72 15.33
N GLY A 256 -13.01 -13.16 14.24
CA GLY A 256 -13.46 -12.29 13.17
C GLY A 256 -12.32 -11.67 12.35
N LEU A 257 -11.16 -12.34 12.27
CA LEU A 257 -10.00 -11.81 11.55
C LEU A 257 -10.23 -11.77 10.04
N TRP A 258 -9.57 -10.83 9.37
CA TRP A 258 -9.66 -10.62 7.93
C TRP A 258 -8.78 -11.56 7.09
N GLY A 259 -8.07 -12.48 7.74
CA GLY A 259 -7.23 -13.49 7.09
C GLY A 259 -6.38 -14.29 8.07
N ASN A 260 -5.32 -14.92 7.54
CA ASN A 260 -4.46 -15.82 8.29
C ASN A 260 -3.29 -15.08 8.95
N TYR A 261 -3.57 -14.40 10.06
CA TYR A 261 -2.59 -13.77 10.95
C TYR A 261 -3.09 -13.85 12.39
N SER A 262 -2.27 -13.45 13.36
CA SER A 262 -2.75 -13.07 14.70
C SER A 262 -2.48 -11.60 14.99
N ILE A 263 -3.09 -11.11 16.06
CA ILE A 263 -2.92 -9.73 16.53
C ILE A 263 -1.75 -9.70 17.52
N PRO A 264 -0.70 -8.89 17.28
CA PRO A 264 0.32 -8.61 18.29
C PRO A 264 -0.33 -8.12 19.58
N LYS A 265 0.01 -8.74 20.72
CA LYS A 265 -0.60 -8.44 22.02
C LYS A 265 -0.39 -6.98 22.47
N ASP A 266 0.67 -6.36 21.97
CA ASP A 266 1.03 -4.98 22.21
C ASP A 266 0.51 -4.01 21.13
N ASN A 267 -0.41 -4.42 20.25
CA ASN A 267 -1.16 -3.46 19.43
C ASN A 267 -1.96 -2.50 20.34
N PRO A 268 -2.09 -1.21 19.98
CA PRO A 268 -2.70 -0.20 20.84
C PRO A 268 -4.16 -0.51 21.20
N PHE A 269 -4.86 -1.22 20.33
CA PHE A 269 -6.29 -1.52 20.48
C PHE A 269 -6.59 -3.02 20.58
N ALA A 270 -5.59 -3.86 20.88
CA ALA A 270 -5.72 -5.33 20.87
C ALA A 270 -6.82 -5.88 21.80
N THR A 271 -7.21 -5.12 22.83
CA THR A 271 -8.24 -5.50 23.82
C THR A 271 -9.41 -4.52 23.87
N ASP A 272 -9.41 -3.50 23.01
CA ASP A 272 -10.46 -2.50 22.97
C ASP A 272 -11.54 -2.96 21.98
N ILE A 273 -12.73 -3.25 22.51
CA ILE A 273 -13.84 -3.79 21.73
C ILE A 273 -14.44 -2.75 20.78
N ASP A 274 -14.14 -1.46 20.92
CA ASP A 274 -14.66 -0.41 20.04
C ASP A 274 -13.81 -0.25 18.77
N TYR A 275 -12.60 -0.82 18.73
CA TYR A 275 -11.67 -0.73 17.62
C TYR A 275 -11.51 -2.08 16.91
N GLU A 276 -11.05 -2.06 15.66
CA GLU A 276 -10.46 -3.25 15.06
C GLU A 276 -9.03 -3.46 15.64
N PRO A 277 -8.70 -4.67 16.09
CA PRO A 277 -7.47 -4.94 16.83
C PRO A 277 -6.19 -4.87 15.97
N GLU A 278 -6.31 -4.89 14.65
CA GLU A 278 -5.22 -4.74 13.68
C GLU A 278 -4.62 -3.33 13.68
N ILE A 279 -5.40 -2.32 14.09
CA ILE A 279 -5.05 -0.92 13.94
C ILE A 279 -3.82 -0.59 14.80
N TRP A 280 -2.75 -0.14 14.16
CA TRP A 280 -1.58 0.47 14.80
C TRP A 280 -1.69 1.99 14.89
N ALA A 281 -2.22 2.61 13.84
CA ALA A 281 -2.48 4.04 13.75
C ALA A 281 -3.63 4.31 12.76
N LEU A 282 -4.28 5.47 12.87
CA LEU A 282 -5.46 5.82 12.07
C LEU A 282 -5.47 7.27 11.59
N GLY A 283 -6.43 7.61 10.75
CA GLY A 283 -6.63 8.98 10.29
C GLY A 283 -5.67 9.37 9.18
N PHE A 284 -5.42 8.45 8.23
CA PHE A 284 -4.64 8.71 7.03
C PHE A 284 -5.55 8.85 5.81
N SER A 285 -5.13 9.65 4.84
CA SER A 285 -5.77 9.73 3.52
C SER A 285 -5.27 8.59 2.64
N ASN A 286 -4.01 8.64 2.27
CA ASN A 286 -3.36 7.75 1.32
C ASN A 286 -1.87 7.60 1.67
N PRO A 287 -1.53 6.80 2.71
CA PRO A 287 -0.17 6.66 3.24
C PRO A 287 0.73 5.85 2.30
N TRP A 288 1.11 6.44 1.16
CA TRP A 288 1.65 5.77 -0.02
C TRP A 288 2.94 5.00 0.23
N ARG A 289 3.94 5.64 0.85
CA ARG A 289 5.22 4.99 1.12
C ARG A 289 5.73 5.35 2.50
N CYS A 290 6.14 4.32 3.23
CA CYS A 290 6.68 4.45 4.57
C CYS A 290 8.02 3.74 4.70
N SER A 291 8.81 4.13 5.69
CA SER A 291 10.08 3.51 5.99
C SER A 291 10.40 3.61 7.47
N PHE A 292 11.15 2.64 7.97
CA PHE A 292 11.81 2.75 9.26
C PHE A 292 13.19 3.36 9.09
N ASP A 293 13.58 4.23 10.02
CA ASP A 293 14.93 4.79 10.10
C ASP A 293 15.93 3.66 10.42
N SER A 294 16.95 3.49 9.58
CA SER A 294 17.94 2.43 9.73
C SER A 294 18.84 2.61 10.96
N GLU A 295 19.08 3.84 11.40
CA GLU A 295 19.84 4.13 12.62
C GLU A 295 18.95 4.08 13.87
N LYS A 296 17.64 4.28 13.69
CA LYS A 296 16.63 4.25 14.76
C LYS A 296 15.47 3.33 14.35
N PRO A 297 15.62 2.00 14.47
CA PRO A 297 14.66 1.02 13.96
C PRO A 297 13.20 1.15 14.45
N SER A 298 12.96 1.89 15.54
CA SER A 298 11.62 2.19 16.06
C SER A 298 11.00 3.48 15.51
N ARG A 299 11.77 4.30 14.79
CA ARG A 299 11.29 5.54 14.17
C ARG A 299 10.70 5.20 12.82
N PHE A 300 9.39 5.32 12.72
CA PHE A 300 8.62 4.98 11.55
C PHE A 300 8.09 6.25 10.89
N ILE A 301 8.32 6.44 9.59
CA ILE A 301 7.95 7.65 8.85
C ILE A 301 7.10 7.24 7.65
N CYS A 302 6.03 7.98 7.38
CA CYS A 302 5.18 7.77 6.22
C CYS A 302 4.95 9.08 5.46
N GLY A 303 5.03 9.03 4.13
CA GLY A 303 4.39 10.02 3.28
C GLY A 303 2.89 9.73 3.18
N ASP A 304 2.06 10.74 3.42
CA ASP A 304 0.61 10.66 3.27
C ASP A 304 0.15 11.68 2.22
N ILE A 305 -0.52 11.20 1.16
CA ILE A 305 -0.98 12.04 0.06
C ILE A 305 -2.36 12.59 0.45
N GLY A 306 -2.44 13.90 0.67
CA GLY A 306 -3.72 14.57 0.87
C GLY A 306 -4.54 14.63 -0.42
N LYS A 307 -5.59 15.44 -0.43
CA LYS A 307 -6.51 15.50 -1.57
C LYS A 307 -6.18 16.65 -2.51
N ASP A 308 -6.15 17.87 -1.97
CA ASP A 308 -6.16 19.09 -2.78
C ASP A 308 -5.09 20.11 -2.36
N GLN A 309 -4.66 20.10 -1.09
CA GLN A 309 -3.90 21.21 -0.50
C GLN A 309 -2.52 20.80 0.01
N TYR A 310 -2.39 19.66 0.69
CA TYR A 310 -1.15 19.28 1.37
C TYR A 310 -0.83 17.79 1.22
N GLU A 311 0.44 17.52 0.93
CA GLU A 311 1.05 16.22 1.20
C GLU A 311 1.80 16.30 2.53
N GLU A 312 1.77 15.22 3.31
CA GLU A 312 2.35 15.18 4.65
C GLU A 312 3.49 14.17 4.75
N ILE A 313 4.44 14.45 5.64
CA ILE A 313 5.40 13.46 6.12
C ILE A 313 5.18 13.31 7.62
N ASN A 314 4.71 12.13 8.01
CA ASN A 314 4.26 11.84 9.36
C ASN A 314 5.25 10.94 10.10
N LEU A 315 5.58 11.32 11.33
CA LEU A 315 6.30 10.45 12.27
C LEU A 315 5.29 9.56 12.98
N ILE A 316 5.27 8.28 12.60
CA ILE A 316 4.26 7.32 13.04
C ILE A 316 4.52 6.87 14.48
N LYS A 317 3.47 6.98 15.30
CA LYS A 317 3.41 6.55 16.70
C LYS A 317 2.27 5.55 16.90
N LYS A 318 2.49 4.62 17.84
CA LYS A 318 1.49 3.68 18.33
C LYS A 318 0.23 4.41 18.80
N GLY A 319 -0.93 4.04 18.24
CA GLY A 319 -2.23 4.62 18.56
C GLY A 319 -2.44 6.05 18.05
N GLY A 320 -1.53 6.59 17.24
CA GLY A 320 -1.64 7.95 16.72
C GLY A 320 -2.82 8.10 15.76
N ASN A 321 -3.51 9.24 15.85
CA ASN A 321 -4.53 9.68 14.91
C ASN A 321 -3.97 10.87 14.11
N TYR A 322 -3.87 10.73 12.79
CA TYR A 322 -3.27 11.73 11.89
C TYR A 322 -4.30 12.70 11.31
N GLY A 323 -5.53 12.65 11.82
CA GLY A 323 -6.51 13.72 11.67
C GLY A 323 -7.35 13.63 10.41
N TRP A 324 -6.91 12.92 9.36
CA TRP A 324 -7.71 12.77 8.16
C TRP A 324 -9.01 12.00 8.44
N ARG A 325 -10.19 12.43 7.98
CA ARG A 325 -10.43 13.57 7.07
C ARG A 325 -10.73 14.90 7.73
N VAL A 326 -10.72 14.99 9.06
CA VAL A 326 -11.00 16.26 9.75
C VAL A 326 -9.95 17.31 9.40
N TYR A 327 -8.70 16.89 9.21
CA TYR A 327 -7.58 17.73 8.82
C TYR A 327 -6.87 17.24 7.56
N GLU A 328 -6.41 18.18 6.75
CA GLU A 328 -5.43 18.01 5.68
C GLU A 328 -4.28 18.98 5.95
N GLY A 329 -3.14 18.48 6.42
CA GLY A 329 -2.10 19.30 7.00
C GLY A 329 -2.66 20.10 8.19
N PRO A 330 -2.36 21.41 8.27
CA PRO A 330 -2.88 22.25 9.34
C PRO A 330 -4.32 22.74 9.10
N TYR A 331 -4.98 22.35 8.01
CA TYR A 331 -6.29 22.88 7.61
C TYR A 331 -7.43 21.92 7.92
N THR A 332 -8.53 22.45 8.44
CA THR A 332 -9.77 21.68 8.58
C THR A 332 -10.37 21.42 7.20
N THR A 333 -10.77 20.18 6.92
CA THR A 333 -11.48 19.88 5.68
C THR A 333 -12.99 20.00 5.86
N HIS A 334 -13.67 20.35 4.77
CA HIS A 334 -15.13 20.40 4.70
C HIS A 334 -15.61 19.51 3.56
N PRO A 335 -16.02 18.27 3.85
CA PRO A 335 -16.48 17.36 2.82
C PRO A 335 -17.76 17.88 2.16
N SER A 336 -17.82 17.82 0.84
CA SER A 336 -19.00 18.23 0.06
C SER A 336 -20.18 17.25 0.19
N TYR A 337 -19.92 16.02 0.65
CA TYR A 337 -20.93 14.98 0.84
C TYR A 337 -20.59 14.07 2.03
N ALA A 338 -21.56 13.83 2.92
CA ALA A 338 -21.44 12.93 4.06
C ALA A 338 -22.81 12.25 4.32
N PRO A 339 -23.05 11.03 3.78
CA PRO A 339 -24.37 10.37 3.80
C PRO A 339 -24.83 9.88 5.19
N GLY A 340 -24.21 10.35 6.28
CA GLY A 340 -24.55 9.94 7.64
C GLY A 340 -24.39 11.00 8.73
N GLY A 341 -24.08 12.26 8.39
CA GLY A 341 -23.89 13.34 9.37
C GLY A 341 -22.78 13.05 10.40
N CYS A 342 -21.61 13.65 10.25
CA CYS A 342 -20.66 13.66 11.36
C CYS A 342 -21.12 14.70 12.38
N SER A 343 -21.50 14.31 13.60
CA SER A 343 -21.41 15.24 14.73
C SER A 343 -19.93 15.39 15.09
N GLN A 344 -19.52 16.64 15.30
CA GLN A 344 -18.23 16.99 15.85
C GLN A 344 -18.28 16.67 17.35
N ASP A 345 -17.89 15.47 17.76
CA ASP A 345 -17.69 15.14 19.19
C ASP A 345 -16.32 14.51 19.41
#